data_AF-A0A1A9EZE1-F1
#
_entry.id   AF-A0A1A9EZE1-F1
#
_cell.length_a   1.000
_cell.length_b   1.000
_cell.length_c   1.000
_cell.angle_alpha   90.00
_cell.angle_beta   90.00
_cell.angle_gamma   90.00
#
_symmetry.space_group_name_H-M   'P 1'
#
loop_
_entity.id
_entity.type
_entity.pdbx_description
1 polymer ?
#
loop_
_entity_poly.entity_id
_entity_poly.type
_entity_poly.pdbx_seq_one_letter_code
_entity_poly.pdbx_strand_id
1 'polypeptide(L)' 'MPKSLATPVLTALFVGGLLLLQGCSPEVGTEAWCKQMEAKPKGDWTVNDAGDFAKSCILK' A
#
# COMPACT_ATOMS: atom_id res chain seq x y z
N MET A 1 22.19 -19.14 -31.86
CA MET A 1 22.43 -18.59 -30.50
C MET A 1 21.44 -17.45 -30.23
N PRO A 2 20.26 -17.73 -29.63
CA PRO A 2 19.18 -16.76 -29.44
C PRO A 2 19.29 -15.99 -28.11
N LYS A 3 20.47 -15.45 -27.79
CA LYS A 3 20.72 -14.77 -26.49
C LYS A 3 20.18 -13.33 -26.42
N SER A 4 19.81 -12.69 -27.55
CA SER A 4 19.58 -11.23 -27.61
C SER A 4 18.13 -10.77 -27.50
N LEU A 5 17.14 -11.66 -27.69
CA LEU A 5 15.71 -11.26 -27.63
C LEU A 5 15.13 -11.46 -26.22
N ALA A 6 15.72 -12.34 -25.42
CA ALA A 6 15.28 -12.62 -24.07
C ALA A 6 15.52 -11.43 -23.12
N THR A 7 16.60 -10.67 -23.31
CA THR A 7 16.99 -9.55 -22.44
C THR A 7 15.94 -8.43 -22.39
N PRO A 8 15.48 -7.81 -23.51
CA PRO A 8 14.50 -6.72 -23.45
C PRO A 8 13.12 -7.18 -22.96
N VAL A 9 12.72 -8.42 -23.26
CA VAL A 9 11.44 -9.01 -22.80
C VAL A 9 11.46 -9.22 -21.28
N LEU A 10 12.58 -9.71 -20.74
CA LEU A 10 12.75 -9.88 -19.29
C LEU A 10 12.71 -8.53 -18.57
N THR A 11 13.34 -7.49 -19.13
CA THR A 11 13.33 -6.14 -18.55
C THR A 11 11.92 -5.52 -18.58
N ALA A 12 11.18 -5.70 -19.68
CA ALA A 12 9.81 -5.18 -19.81
C ALA A 12 8.82 -5.87 -18.84
N LEU A 13 8.96 -7.19 -18.64
CA LEU A 13 8.18 -7.93 -17.64
C LEU A 13 8.46 -7.47 -16.21
N PHE A 14 9.73 -7.19 -15.90
CA PHE A 14 10.11 -6.69 -14.58
C PHE A 14 9.50 -5.31 -14.31
N VAL A 15 9.66 -4.35 -15.22
CA VAL A 15 9.11 -3.00 -15.07
C VAL A 15 7.57 -2.99 -15.07
N GLY A 16 6.94 -3.81 -15.91
CA GLY A 16 5.47 -3.94 -15.95
C GLY A 16 4.89 -4.52 -14.66
N GLY A 17 5.57 -5.47 -14.01
CA GLY A 17 5.14 -6.05 -12.74
C GLY A 17 5.16 -5.08 -11.56
N LEU A 18 6.13 -4.16 -11.51
CA LEU A 18 6.26 -3.16 -10.45
C LEU A 18 5.11 -2.13 -10.43
N LEU A 19 4.49 -1.85 -11.57
CA LEU A 19 3.35 -0.92 -11.68
C LEU A 19 2.06 -1.50 -11.09
N LEU A 20 1.94 -2.83 -11.06
CA LEU A 20 0.76 -3.53 -10.51
C LEU A 20 0.77 -3.62 -8.97
N LEU A 21 1.88 -3.25 -8.32
CA LEU A 21 2.04 -3.29 -6.86
C LEU A 21 1.64 -1.97 -6.16
N GLN A 22 1.18 -0.96 -6.90
CA GLN A 22 0.61 0.27 -6.32
C GLN A 22 -0.81 -0.01 -5.80
N GLY A 23 -0.91 -0.90 -4.81
CA GLY A 23 -2.15 -1.38 -4.24
C GLY A 23 -2.96 -0.26 -3.56
N CYS A 24 -4.28 -0.43 -3.60
CA CYS A 24 -5.32 0.44 -3.03
C CYS A 24 -5.19 0.50 -1.50
N SER A 25 -4.41 1.43 -0.96
CA SER A 25 -4.55 1.79 0.45
C SER A 25 -5.72 2.78 0.58
N PRO A 26 -6.68 2.54 1.47
CA PRO A 26 -7.77 3.49 1.70
C PRO A 26 -7.20 4.80 2.24
N GLU A 27 -7.84 5.91 1.85
CA GLU A 27 -7.41 7.25 2.28
C GLU A 27 -7.60 7.43 3.79
N VAL A 28 -6.62 8.09 4.42
CA VAL A 28 -6.61 8.34 5.87
C VAL A 28 -7.89 9.05 6.30
N GLY A 29 -8.52 8.53 7.35
CA GLY A 29 -9.76 9.07 7.91
C GLY A 29 -11.07 8.68 7.21
N THR A 30 -11.00 7.89 6.13
CA THR A 30 -12.20 7.25 5.57
C THR A 30 -12.68 6.08 6.44
N GLU A 31 -13.96 5.71 6.33
CA GLU A 31 -14.50 4.57 7.08
C GLU A 31 -13.75 3.27 6.78
N ALA A 32 -13.37 3.06 5.53
CA ALA A 32 -12.56 1.90 5.11
C ALA A 32 -11.18 1.89 5.79
N TRP A 33 -10.53 3.06 5.90
CA TRP A 33 -9.26 3.20 6.59
C TRP A 33 -9.40 3.02 8.11
N CYS A 34 -10.43 3.59 8.73
CA CYS A 34 -10.71 3.40 10.16
C CYS A 34 -10.90 1.91 10.49
N LYS A 35 -11.70 1.17 9.71
CA LYS A 35 -11.90 -0.28 9.90
C LYS A 35 -10.61 -1.08 9.71
N GLN A 36 -9.80 -0.70 8.72
CA GLN A 36 -8.50 -1.34 8.50
C GLN A 36 -7.54 -1.09 9.67
N MET A 37 -7.53 0.14 10.20
CA MET A 37 -6.71 0.54 11.33
C MET A 37 -7.12 -0.17 12.62
N GLU A 38 -8.41 -0.32 12.89
CA GLU A 38 -8.93 -1.09 14.04
C GLU A 38 -8.50 -2.56 14.02
N ALA A 39 -8.47 -3.17 12.82
CA ALA A 39 -8.00 -4.54 12.65
C ALA A 39 -6.46 -4.67 12.72
N LYS A 40 -5.72 -3.57 12.51
CA LYS A 40 -4.25 -3.56 12.56
C LYS A 40 -3.75 -3.64 14.00
N PRO A 41 -2.81 -4.56 14.34
CA PRO A 41 -2.19 -4.59 15.67
C PRO A 41 -1.60 -3.23 16.06
N LYS A 42 -1.91 -2.76 17.27
CA LYS A 42 -1.48 -1.42 17.73
C LYS A 42 0.04 -1.21 17.76
N GLY A 43 0.82 -2.29 17.88
CA GLY A 43 2.29 -2.25 17.81
C GLY A 43 2.84 -1.88 16.43
N ASP A 44 2.04 -2.07 15.37
CA ASP A 44 2.41 -1.74 13.98
C ASP A 44 1.93 -0.34 13.58
N TRP A 45 1.39 0.43 14.53
CA TRP A 45 0.93 1.78 14.27
C TRP A 45 2.10 2.75 14.32
N THR A 46 2.16 3.63 13.34
CA THR A 46 3.03 4.81 13.44
C THR A 46 2.41 5.83 14.41
N VAL A 47 3.23 6.76 14.90
CA VAL A 47 2.74 7.86 15.75
C VAL A 47 1.71 8.70 14.99
N ASN A 48 1.92 8.91 13.69
CA ASN A 48 1.00 9.62 12.82
C ASN A 48 -0.32 8.87 12.69
N ASP A 49 -0.28 7.57 12.41
CA ASP A 49 -1.50 6.75 12.28
C ASP A 49 -2.37 6.81 13.54
N ALA A 50 -1.75 6.73 14.72
CA ALA A 50 -2.46 6.79 15.99
C ALA A 50 -3.17 8.14 16.18
N GLY A 51 -2.47 9.24 15.85
CA GLY A 51 -3.02 10.58 15.92
C GLY A 51 -4.15 10.81 14.91
N ASP A 52 -3.96 10.35 13.68
CA ASP A 52 -4.94 10.52 12.61
C ASP A 52 -6.17 9.64 12.81
N PHE A 53 -6.01 8.43 13.34
CA PHE A 53 -7.11 7.56 13.74
C PHE A 53 -7.92 8.16 14.87
N ALA A 54 -7.27 8.68 15.92
CA ALA A 54 -7.97 9.34 17.02
C ALA A 54 -8.78 10.55 16.52
N LYS A 55 -8.19 11.41 15.69
CA LYS A 55 -8.86 12.61 15.17
C LYS A 55 -9.99 12.29 14.18
N SER A 56 -9.77 11.33 13.29
CA SER A 56 -10.65 11.12 12.12
C SER A 56 -11.72 10.07 12.37
N CYS A 57 -11.44 9.09 13.24
CA CYS A 57 -12.31 7.93 13.46
C CYS A 57 -12.99 7.97 14.83
N ILE A 58 -12.31 8.45 15.89
CA ILE A 58 -12.87 8.49 17.25
C ILE A 58 -13.53 9.83 17.56
N LEU A 59 -12.82 10.94 17.32
CA LEU A 59 -13.21 12.29 17.73
C LEU A 59 -14.09 13.03 16.70
N LYS A 60 -14.76 12.30 15.81
CA LYS A 60 -15.49 12.87 14.68
C LYS A 60 -16.55 13.91 15.06
#